data_AF-A0A2U9IM95-F1
#
_entry.id   AF-A0A2U9IM95-F1
#
_cell.length_a   1.000
_cell.length_b   1.000
_cell.length_c   1.000
_cell.angle_alpha   90.00
_cell.angle_beta   90.00
_cell.angle_gamma   90.00
#
_symmetry.space_group_name_H-M   'P 1'
#
loop_
_entity.id
_entity.type
_entity.pdbx_description
1 polymer ?
#
loop_
_entity_poly.entity_id
_entity_poly.type
_entity_poly.pdbx_seq_one_letter_code
_entity_poly.pdbx_strand_id
1 'polypeptide(L)'
;MSLLEKAKRIKEIGDEYEKLYNDILNQLFTIIPDCFALNMEDSLMPVYSVSALKTPNAILAFPYKCFGVVGYIVISDDNKIYFEDAEGNIKVIKELK
;
A
#
# COMPACT_ATOMS: atom_id res chain seq x y z
N MET A 1 -10.81 -28.22 10.31
CA MET A 1 -10.81 -28.01 8.85
C MET A 1 -9.94 -29.05 8.15
N SER A 2 -10.53 -29.77 7.21
CA SER A 2 -9.91 -30.62 6.20
C SER A 2 -9.09 -29.82 5.18
N LEU A 3 -8.31 -30.51 4.34
CA LEU A 3 -7.56 -29.89 3.25
C LEU A 3 -8.46 -29.13 2.27
N LEU A 4 -9.60 -29.73 1.90
CA LEU A 4 -10.56 -29.12 0.98
C LEU A 4 -11.17 -27.83 1.57
N GLU A 5 -11.52 -27.85 2.86
CA GLU A 5 -12.05 -26.65 3.54
C GLU A 5 -11.01 -25.53 3.62
N LYS A 6 -9.73 -25.87 3.91
CA LYS A 6 -8.63 -24.90 3.89
C LYS A 6 -8.45 -24.30 2.50
N ALA A 7 -8.48 -25.11 1.45
CA ALA A 7 -8.35 -24.63 0.06
C ALA A 7 -9.49 -23.70 -0.34
N LYS A 8 -10.74 -24.04 0.02
CA LYS A 8 -11.90 -23.15 -0.18
C LYS A 8 -11.74 -21.83 0.55
N ARG A 9 -11.29 -21.87 1.81
CA ARG A 9 -11.08 -20.66 2.62
C ARG A 9 -9.97 -19.76 2.06
N ILE A 10 -8.87 -20.34 1.57
CA ILE A 10 -7.81 -19.58 0.90
C ILE A 10 -8.35 -18.87 -0.32
N LYS A 11 -9.16 -19.55 -1.14
CA LYS A 11 -9.78 -18.93 -2.32
C LYS A 11 -10.63 -17.72 -1.94
N GLU A 12 -11.54 -17.88 -0.97
CA GLU A 12 -12.42 -16.79 -0.52
C GLU A 12 -11.61 -15.58 -0.03
N ILE A 13 -10.56 -15.82 0.77
CA ILE A 13 -9.67 -14.76 1.26
C ILE A 13 -8.90 -14.11 0.12
N GLY A 14 -8.44 -14.88 -0.87
CA GLY A 14 -7.76 -14.37 -2.05
C GLY A 14 -8.65 -13.44 -2.89
N ASP A 15 -9.90 -13.87 -3.15
CA ASP A 15 -10.88 -13.07 -3.90
C ASP A 15 -11.20 -11.75 -3.16
N GLU A 16 -11.37 -11.79 -1.83
CA GLU A 16 -11.60 -10.60 -1.01
C GLU A 16 -10.37 -9.68 -0.98
N TYR A 17 -9.19 -10.28 -0.85
CA TYR A 17 -7.92 -9.57 -0.87
C TYR A 17 -7.71 -8.81 -2.19
N GLU A 18 -7.86 -9.47 -3.34
CA GLU A 18 -7.69 -8.85 -4.65
C GLU A 18 -8.66 -7.68 -4.83
N LYS A 19 -9.91 -7.86 -4.41
CA LYS A 19 -10.92 -6.80 -4.47
C LYS A 19 -10.52 -5.58 -3.63
N LEU A 20 -10.19 -5.77 -2.35
CA LEU A 20 -9.79 -4.68 -1.45
C LEU A 20 -8.53 -3.97 -1.94
N TYR A 21 -7.56 -4.75 -2.42
CA TYR A 21 -6.31 -4.22 -2.93
C TYR A 21 -6.52 -3.36 -4.19
N ASN A 22 -7.34 -3.82 -5.14
CA ASN A 22 -7.71 -3.02 -6.31
C ASN A 22 -8.46 -1.74 -5.94
N ASP A 23 -9.39 -1.81 -4.98
CA ASP A 23 -10.13 -0.64 -4.50
C ASP A 23 -9.18 0.39 -3.85
N ILE A 24 -8.19 -0.05 -3.07
CA ILE A 24 -7.17 0.81 -2.48
C ILE A 24 -6.32 1.48 -3.57
N LEU A 25 -5.82 0.72 -4.54
CA LEU A 25 -5.01 1.26 -5.63
C LEU A 25 -5.77 2.33 -6.44
N ASN A 26 -7.04 2.06 -6.78
CA ASN A 26 -7.89 3.01 -7.49
C ASN A 26 -8.08 4.32 -6.71
N GLN A 27 -8.26 4.24 -5.39
CA GLN A 27 -8.35 5.41 -4.53
C GLN A 27 -7.02 6.16 -4.46
N LEU A 28 -5.89 5.45 -4.32
CA LEU A 28 -4.57 6.05 -4.33
C LEU A 28 -4.31 6.82 -5.63
N PHE A 29 -4.59 6.24 -6.80
CA PHE A 29 -4.43 6.94 -8.08
C PHE A 29 -5.19 8.27 -8.16
N THR A 30 -6.33 8.38 -7.46
CA THR A 30 -7.10 9.62 -7.38
C THR A 30 -6.46 10.64 -6.42
N ILE A 31 -5.85 10.18 -5.33
CA ILE A 31 -5.26 11.03 -4.28
C ILE A 31 -3.87 11.53 -4.67
N ILE A 32 -3.09 10.71 -5.38
CA ILE A 32 -1.69 10.96 -5.76
C ILE A 32 -1.48 10.92 -7.28
N PRO A 33 -2.15 11.78 -8.05
CA PRO A 33 -2.10 11.74 -9.51
C PRO A 33 -0.70 12.00 -10.08
N ASP A 34 0.16 12.71 -9.33
CA ASP A 34 1.53 13.05 -9.74
C ASP A 34 2.58 12.00 -9.33
N CYS A 35 2.15 10.89 -8.71
CA CYS A 35 3.01 9.80 -8.29
C CYS A 35 2.92 8.62 -9.25
N PHE A 36 4.06 8.06 -9.60
CA PHE A 36 4.15 6.92 -10.50
C PHE A 36 4.34 5.63 -9.70
N ALA A 37 3.41 4.70 -9.84
CA ALA A 37 3.57 3.34 -9.38
C ALA A 37 4.85 2.73 -9.98
N LEU A 38 5.72 2.19 -9.12
CA LEU A 38 6.91 1.48 -9.60
C LEU A 38 6.50 0.07 -9.99
N ASN A 39 6.35 -0.17 -11.30
CA ASN A 39 6.06 -1.48 -11.86
C ASN A 39 7.23 -2.45 -11.57
N MET A 40 7.18 -3.17 -10.46
CA MET A 40 7.94 -4.42 -10.30
C MET A 40 7.09 -5.55 -10.89
N GLU A 41 7.11 -5.61 -12.22
CA GLU A 41 6.68 -6.65 -13.17
C GLU A 41 5.41 -7.50 -12.96
N ASP A 42 4.68 -7.55 -11.83
CA ASP A 42 3.35 -8.21 -11.81
C ASP A 42 2.39 -7.86 -10.65
N SER A 43 2.73 -6.94 -9.76
CA SER A 43 1.77 -6.25 -8.87
C SER A 43 2.55 -5.28 -8.00
N LEU A 44 1.95 -4.13 -7.66
CA LEU A 44 2.41 -3.27 -6.56
C LEU A 44 2.26 -3.98 -5.20
N MET A 45 2.84 -5.18 -5.05
CA MET A 45 2.70 -5.98 -3.84
C MET A 45 2.95 -5.09 -2.64
N PRO A 46 1.92 -4.87 -1.82
CA PRO A 46 2.05 -3.89 -0.78
C PRO A 46 2.98 -4.47 0.27
N VAL A 47 3.82 -3.61 0.82
CA VAL A 47 4.68 -3.97 1.93
C VAL A 47 3.82 -3.95 3.18
N TYR A 48 3.42 -5.14 3.64
CA TYR A 48 2.69 -5.32 4.89
C TYR A 48 3.61 -5.22 6.11
N SER A 49 4.86 -5.65 5.97
CA SER A 49 5.88 -5.50 7.01
C SER A 49 6.48 -4.10 6.97
N VAL A 50 5.65 -3.12 7.31
CA VAL A 50 6.00 -1.69 7.42
C VAL A 50 6.97 -1.37 8.57
N SER A 51 7.46 -2.38 9.29
CA SER A 51 8.43 -2.23 10.38
C SER A 51 9.77 -1.59 9.97
N ALA A 52 10.10 -1.63 8.67
CA ALA A 52 11.27 -0.96 8.11
C ALA A 52 11.05 0.53 7.81
N LEU A 53 9.80 1.01 7.88
CA LEU A 53 9.45 2.40 7.64
C LEU A 53 9.52 3.21 8.93
N LYS A 54 9.90 4.48 8.81
CA LYS A 54 9.91 5.44 9.92
C LYS A 54 8.54 6.07 10.14
N THR A 55 7.63 5.96 9.17
CA THR A 55 6.27 6.50 9.25
C THR A 55 5.53 5.93 10.46
N PRO A 56 5.09 6.76 11.42
CA PRO A 56 4.37 6.31 12.60
C PRO A 56 3.07 5.60 12.21
N ASN A 57 2.77 4.51 12.91
CA ASN A 57 1.55 3.72 12.75
C ASN A 57 1.22 3.32 11.31
N ALA A 58 2.25 3.11 10.49
CA ALA A 58 2.08 2.60 9.13
C ALA A 58 1.30 1.28 9.15
N ILE A 59 0.33 1.15 8.25
CA ILE A 59 -0.49 -0.06 8.06
C ILE A 59 -0.06 -0.77 6.78
N LEU A 60 0.08 -0.01 5.69
CA LEU A 60 0.39 -0.50 4.36
C LEU A 60 1.29 0.49 3.64
N ALA A 61 2.21 -0.03 2.82
CA ALA A 61 3.07 0.78 1.99
C ALA A 61 3.14 0.26 0.55
N PHE A 62 3.13 1.18 -0.40
CA PHE A 62 3.15 0.87 -1.83
C PHE A 62 4.36 1.54 -2.47
N PRO A 63 5.15 0.84 -3.31
CA PRO A 63 6.31 1.41 -3.94
C PRO A 63 5.90 2.40 -5.03
N TYR A 64 6.31 3.66 -4.85
CA TYR A 64 5.96 4.76 -5.75
C TYR A 64 7.16 5.67 -5.97
N LYS A 65 7.13 6.40 -7.09
CA LYS A 65 7.98 7.54 -7.35
C LYS A 65 7.14 8.81 -7.26
N CYS A 66 7.38 9.61 -6.24
CA CYS A 66 6.73 10.90 -6.03
C CYS A 66 7.79 12.00 -5.95
N PHE A 67 7.46 13.22 -6.40
CA PHE A 67 8.37 14.37 -6.32
C PHE A 67 9.76 14.14 -6.95
N GLY A 68 9.84 13.29 -7.97
CA GLY A 68 11.11 12.90 -8.61
C GLY A 68 11.94 11.86 -7.86
N VAL A 69 11.50 11.42 -6.66
CA VAL A 69 12.23 10.50 -5.77
C VAL A 69 11.47 9.19 -5.62
N VAL A 70 12.21 8.08 -5.51
CA VAL A 70 11.67 6.74 -5.25
C VAL A 70 11.47 6.53 -3.75
N GLY A 71 10.33 5.96 -3.38
CA GLY A 71 9.98 5.68 -2.00
C GLY A 71 8.69 4.87 -1.89
N TYR A 72 7.95 5.12 -0.83
CA TYR A 72 6.72 4.44 -0.50
C TYR A 72 5.60 5.43 -0.22
N ILE A 73 4.42 5.13 -0.74
CA ILE A 73 3.17 5.73 -0.29
C ILE A 73 2.65 4.89 0.86
N VAL A 74 2.50 5.51 2.02
CA VAL A 74 2.21 4.83 3.28
C VAL A 74 0.84 5.25 3.78
N ILE A 75 -0.04 4.29 4.02
CA ILE A 75 -1.33 4.49 4.68
C ILE A 75 -1.11 4.25 6.18
N SER A 76 -1.45 5.22 7.01
CA SER A 76 -1.30 5.15 8.48
C SER A 76 -2.66 5.16 9.19
N ASP A 77 -2.69 4.67 10.44
CA ASP A 77 -3.89 4.59 11.28
C ASP A 77 -4.42 5.96 11.76
N ASP A 78 -3.63 7.01 11.58
CA ASP A 78 -3.96 8.39 11.97
C ASP A 78 -4.81 9.12 10.91
N ASN A 79 -5.39 8.37 9.97
CA ASN A 79 -6.12 8.85 8.80
C ASN A 79 -5.27 9.75 7.89
N LYS A 80 -3.97 9.48 7.75
CA LYS A 80 -3.11 10.18 6.81
C LYS A 80 -2.42 9.24 5.84
N ILE A 81 -2.17 9.79 4.66
CA ILE A 81 -1.30 9.20 3.65
C ILE A 81 0.01 9.98 3.68
N TYR A 82 1.10 9.25 3.81
CA TYR A 82 2.45 9.76 3.79
C TYR A 82 3.18 9.30 2.54
N PHE A 83 4.23 10.02 2.18
CA PHE A 83 5.29 9.53 1.33
C PHE A 83 6.57 9.45 2.15
N GLU A 84 7.19 8.28 2.16
CA GLU A 84 8.49 8.04 2.78
C GLU A 84 9.50 7.69 1.70
N ASP A 85 10.56 8.48 1.55
CA ASP A 85 11.61 8.18 0.58
C ASP A 85 12.59 7.09 1.10
N ALA A 86 13.52 6.66 0.23
CA ALA A 86 14.52 5.65 0.58
C ALA A 86 15.48 6.06 1.72
N GLU A 87 15.56 7.34 2.08
CA GLU A 87 16.35 7.86 3.19
C GLU A 87 15.54 7.90 4.51
N GLY A 88 14.23 7.65 4.41
CA GLY A 88 13.27 7.69 5.50
C GLY A 88 12.78 9.11 5.81
N ASN A 89 12.86 10.04 4.86
CA ASN A 89 12.22 11.35 5.01
C ASN A 89 10.72 11.21 4.74
N ILE A 90 9.91 11.69 5.67
CA ILE A 90 8.45 11.54 5.66
C ILE A 90 7.80 12.86 5.24
N LYS A 91 6.85 12.79 4.31
CA LYS A 91 5.99 13.92 3.92
C LYS A 91 4.52 13.52 3.99
N VAL A 92 3.69 14.37 4.58
CA VAL A 92 2.24 14.20 4.53
C VAL A 92 1.76 14.54 3.12
N ILE A 93 1.04 13.62 2.50
CA ILE A 93 0.40 13.81 1.20
C ILE A 93 -1.04 14.27 1.38
N LYS A 94 -1.79 13.58 2.24
CA LYS A 94 -3.22 13.81 2.39
C LYS A 94 -3.72 13.38 3.76
N GLU A 95 -4.68 14.14 4.29
CA GLU A 95 -5.54 13.70 5.40
C GLU A 95 -6.84 13.14 4.83
N LEU A 96 -7.19 11.92 5.23
CA LEU A 96 -8.41 11.20 4.89
C LEU A 96 -9.49 11.64 5.89
N LYS A 97 -10.44 12.48 5.45
CA LYS A 97 -11.59 12.90 6.26
C LYS A 97 -12.80 12.03 5.96
#